data_AF-A0A961MVF8-F1
#
_entry.id   AF-A0A961MVF8-F1
#
_cell.length_a   1.000
_cell.length_b   1.000
_cell.length_c   1.000
_cell.angle_alpha   90.00
_cell.angle_beta   90.00
_cell.angle_gamma   90.00
#
_symmetry.space_group_name_H-M   'P 1'
#
loop_
_entity.id
_entity.type
_entity.pdbx_description
1 polymer ?
#
loop_
_entity_poly.entity_id
_entity_poly.type
_entity_poly.pdbx_seq_one_letter_code
_entity_poly.pdbx_strand_id
1 'polypeptide(L)' 'LAALPGVFAAGEMLDWEAPTGGYLLTACLATGRWAGRGAARWSGYDPGQDIPARP' A
#
# COMPACT_ATOMS: atom_id res chain seq x y z
N LEU A 1 17.26 9.41 -0.41
CA LEU A 1 16.63 8.40 -1.30
C LEU A 1 15.63 9.13 -2.20
N ALA A 2 15.51 8.76 -3.48
CA ALA A 2 14.44 9.27 -4.34
C ALA A 2 13.19 8.39 -4.21
N ALA A 3 12.00 8.98 -4.38
CA ALA A 3 10.76 8.22 -4.42
C ALA A 3 10.73 7.30 -5.65
N LEU A 4 10.20 6.09 -5.50
CA LEU A 4 10.02 5.11 -6.58
C LEU A 4 8.54 5.04 -6.96
N PRO A 5 8.12 5.58 -8.12
CA PRO A 5 6.73 5.55 -8.55
C PRO A 5 6.20 4.11 -8.66
N GLY A 6 4.99 3.86 -8.16
CA GLY A 6 4.37 2.53 -8.17
C GLY A 6 4.86 1.58 -7.07
N VAL A 7 5.84 1.99 -6.25
CA VAL A 7 6.26 1.23 -5.06
C VAL A 7 5.55 1.79 -3.84
N PHE A 8 4.97 0.90 -3.05
CA PHE A 8 4.25 1.23 -1.82
C PHE A 8 4.81 0.41 -0.66
N ALA A 9 4.91 1.02 0.52
CA ALA A 9 5.33 0.37 1.75
C ALA A 9 4.18 0.35 2.77
N ALA A 10 4.20 -0.64 3.65
CA ALA A 10 3.23 -0.81 4.72
C ALA A 10 3.89 -1.55 5.90
N GLY A 11 3.25 -1.48 7.06
CA GLY A 11 3.70 -2.15 8.27
C GLY A 11 5.06 -1.62 8.75
N GLU A 12 5.91 -2.54 9.18
CA GLU A 12 7.24 -2.24 9.74
C GLU A 12 8.24 -1.68 8.72
N MET A 13 7.99 -1.83 7.41
CA MET A 13 8.80 -1.17 6.37
C MET A 13 8.71 0.36 6.40
N LEU A 14 7.68 0.90 7.07
CA LEU A 14 7.58 2.31 7.38
C LEU A 14 8.49 2.54 8.59
N ASP A 15 9.31 3.59 8.57
CA ASP A 15 10.26 3.89 9.64
C ASP A 15 9.51 4.41 10.89
N TRP A 16 8.92 3.49 11.65
CA TRP A 16 8.18 3.73 12.89
C TRP A 16 8.31 2.54 13.83
N GLU A 17 8.06 2.78 15.12
CA GLU A 17 8.16 1.76 16.16
C GLU A 17 6.81 1.50 16.82
N ALA A 18 6.45 0.23 16.94
CA ALA A 18 5.20 -0.20 17.54
C ALA A 18 5.33 -0.41 19.06
N PRO A 19 4.44 0.14 19.88
CA PRO A 19 4.31 -0.30 21.27
C PRO A 19 3.96 -1.80 21.35
N THR A 20 4.39 -2.46 22.42
CA THR A 20 3.93 -3.83 22.72
C THR A 20 2.41 -3.88 22.91
N GLY A 21 1.82 -5.08 22.79
CA GLY A 21 0.37 -5.25 22.96
C GLY A 21 -0.42 -5.31 21.64
N GLY A 22 0.23 -5.73 20.55
CA GLY A 22 -0.44 -6.01 19.28
C GLY A 22 -0.54 -4.83 18.30
N TYR A 23 -0.03 -3.65 18.67
CA TYR A 23 -0.06 -2.47 17.80
C TYR A 23 0.67 -2.68 16.47
N LEU A 24 1.72 -3.51 16.46
CA LEU A 24 2.41 -3.88 15.21
C LEU A 24 1.43 -4.49 14.20
N LEU A 25 0.66 -5.50 14.61
CA LEU A 25 -0.30 -6.16 13.73
C LEU A 25 -1.44 -5.22 13.32
N THR A 26 -1.96 -4.42 14.26
CA THR A 26 -2.99 -3.41 13.96
C THR A 26 -2.51 -2.42 12.91
N ALA A 27 -1.30 -1.90 13.07
CA ALA A 27 -0.70 -0.96 12.12
C ALA A 27 -0.37 -1.61 10.78
N CYS A 28 0.16 -2.84 10.75
CA CYS A 28 0.39 -3.60 9.53
C CYS A 28 -0.90 -3.78 8.72
N LEU A 29 -2.02 -4.14 9.36
CA LEU A 29 -3.31 -4.30 8.68
C LEU A 29 -3.87 -2.96 8.19
N ALA A 30 -3.80 -1.92 9.02
CA ALA A 30 -4.29 -0.59 8.67
C ALA A 30 -3.52 0.02 7.48
N THR A 31 -2.19 -0.02 7.54
CA THR A 31 -1.31 0.51 6.49
C THR A 31 -1.31 -0.38 5.25
N GLY A 32 -1.42 -1.70 5.40
CA GLY A 32 -1.59 -2.63 4.27
C GLY A 32 -2.85 -2.34 3.46
N ARG A 33 -3.99 -2.06 4.12
CA ARG A 33 -5.21 -1.62 3.43
C ARG A 33 -5.00 -0.31 2.68
N TRP A 34 -4.25 0.63 3.25
CA TRP A 34 -3.98 1.92 2.61
C TRP A 34 -3.05 1.79 1.40
N ALA A 35 -1.94 1.07 1.56
CA ALA A 35 -0.98 0.77 0.49
C ALA A 35 -1.64 0.00 -0.65
N GLY A 36 -2.42 -1.06 -0.36
CA GLY A 36 -3.15 -1.84 -1.36
C GLY A 36 -4.15 -1.01 -2.16
N ARG A 37 -4.86 -0.07 -1.51
CA ARG A 37 -5.74 0.89 -2.20
C ARG A 37 -4.94 1.87 -3.07
N GLY A 38 -3.77 2.30 -2.62
CA GLY A 38 -2.84 3.10 -3.42
C GLY A 38 -2.39 2.36 -4.67
N ALA A 39 -1.96 1.10 -4.50
CA ALA A 39 -1.54 0.23 -5.59
C ALA A 39 -2.66 -0.05 -6.60
N ALA A 40 -3.88 -0.35 -6.15
CA ALA A 40 -5.02 -0.59 -7.03
C ALA A 40 -5.40 0.65 -7.87
N ARG A 41 -5.34 1.85 -7.27
CA ARG A 41 -5.53 3.09 -8.04
C ARG A 41 -4.38 3.34 -9.00
N TRP A 42 -3.16 2.99 -8.61
CA TRP A 42 -1.96 3.16 -9.44
C TRP A 42 -1.95 2.23 -10.65
N SER A 43 -2.40 0.97 -10.48
CA SER A 43 -2.50 0.00 -11.57
C SER A 43 -3.56 0.35 -12.61
N GLY A 44 -4.41 1.35 -12.33
CA GLY A 44 -5.50 1.76 -13.21
C GLY A 44 -6.58 0.68 -13.39
N TYR A 45 -6.63 -0.33 -12.51
CA TYR A 45 -7.62 -1.39 -12.59
C TYR A 45 -9.05 -0.83 -12.41
N ASP A 46 -9.82 -0.87 -13.50
CA ASP A 46 -11.28 -0.67 -13.52
C ASP A 46 -11.93 -2.05 -13.75
N PRO A 47 -12.70 -2.59 -12.77
CA PRO A 47 -13.35 -3.89 -12.92
C PRO A 47 -14.37 -3.97 -14.07
N GLY A 48 -14.69 -2.84 -14.73
CA GLY A 48 -15.67 -2.74 -15.81
C GLY A 48 -15.13 -2.36 -17.19
N GLN A 49 -13.81 -2.29 -17.41
CA GLN A 49 -13.26 -1.94 -18.74
C GLN A 49 -12.41 -3.06 -19.35
N ASP A 50 -12.77 -3.49 -20.57
CA ASP A 50 -12.00 -4.40 -21.46
C ASP A 50 -10.75 -3.73 -22.08
N ILE A 51 -10.24 -2.65 -21.47
CA ILE A 51 -9.18 -1.80 -22.04
C ILE A 51 -7.97 -1.84 -21.11
N PRO A 52 -6.73 -2.05 -21.59
CA PRO A 52 -5.57 -2.21 -20.72
C PRO A 52 -5.27 -0.92 -19.95
N ALA A 53 -5.15 -1.04 -18.63
CA ALA A 53 -4.83 0.08 -17.76
C ALA A 53 -3.35 0.47 -17.87
N ARG A 54 -3.12 1.69 -18.41
CA ARG A 54 -1.83 2.36 -18.73
C ARG A 54 -0.90 1.58 -19.70
N PRO A 55 -0.07 2.27 -20.52
CA PRO A 55 0.97 1.61 -21.31
C PRO A 55 2.05 0.97 -20.43
#